data_AF-A0A0U5GMZ5-F1
#
_entry.id   AF-A0A0U5GMZ5-F1
#
_cell.length_a   1.000
_cell.length_b   1.000
_cell.length_c   1.000
_cell.angle_alpha   90.00
_cell.angle_beta   90.00
_cell.angle_gamma   90.00
#
_symmetry.space_group_name_H-M   'P 1'
#
loop_
_entity.id
_entity.type
_entity.pdbx_description
1 polymer ?
#
loop_
_entity_poly.entity_id
_entity_poly.type
_entity_poly.pdbx_seq_one_letter_code
_entity_poly.pdbx_strand_id
1 'polypeptide(L)'
;MDWLFRRMPAVETVPGDRVLPLHYFENSLLVQGNNMAVSLGFDAVLDPEKLRNSLEGLVKREGWQRLGGRLRRNASSRKIEWHIPAEFTLDRPAISFKHVNYGITAEQHPAESKIPKPSVRSAVVGDTDALAGLAWEPEYTPGGIKDYLTSDIPVLGLRVNSSIDKTIVTLQWQHVTFDALGLQYVVEGWSAMLWGKNDEIRAG
;
A
#
# COMPACT_ATOMS: atom_id res chain seq x y z
N MET A 1 -31.28 6.85 21.71
CA MET A 1 -30.59 5.55 21.75
C MET A 1 -30.85 4.89 20.41
N ASP A 2 -29.95 5.03 19.42
CA ASP A 2 -29.94 4.25 18.17
C ASP A 2 -28.80 4.63 17.19
N TRP A 3 -27.81 5.44 17.59
CA TRP A 3 -26.68 5.76 16.70
C TRP A 3 -25.60 4.67 16.63
N LEU A 4 -25.56 3.75 17.61
CA LEU A 4 -24.37 2.93 17.90
C LEU A 4 -24.14 1.74 16.94
N PHE A 5 -25.04 1.49 16.00
CA PHE A 5 -24.91 0.35 15.08
C PHE A 5 -25.40 0.65 13.66
N ARG A 6 -25.10 1.82 13.09
CA ARG A 6 -25.29 2.01 11.64
C ARG A 6 -24.28 1.13 10.90
N ARG A 7 -24.68 -0.11 10.64
CA ARG A 7 -23.92 -1.08 9.84
C ARG A 7 -23.75 -0.47 8.45
N MET A 8 -22.51 -0.18 8.07
CA MET A 8 -22.23 0.21 6.70
C MET A 8 -22.66 -0.94 5.78
N PRO A 9 -23.41 -0.65 4.70
CA PRO A 9 -23.81 -1.68 3.75
C PRO A 9 -22.57 -2.35 3.16
N ALA A 10 -22.66 -3.65 2.89
CA ALA A 10 -21.60 -4.36 2.19
C ALA A 10 -21.46 -3.78 0.77
N VAL A 11 -20.23 -3.64 0.29
CA VAL A 11 -19.98 -3.18 -1.08
C VAL A 11 -20.48 -4.25 -2.05
N GLU A 12 -21.42 -3.89 -2.94
CA GLU A 12 -21.99 -4.80 -3.93
C GLU A 12 -20.93 -5.35 -4.86
N THR A 13 -20.94 -6.67 -5.08
CA THR A 13 -20.06 -7.37 -6.04
C THR A 13 -20.10 -6.70 -7.40
N VAL A 14 -18.94 -6.35 -7.95
CA VAL A 14 -18.85 -5.76 -9.30
C VAL A 14 -18.79 -6.89 -10.33
N PRO A 15 -19.68 -6.92 -11.33
CA PRO A 15 -19.62 -7.92 -12.40
C PRO A 15 -18.26 -7.95 -13.09
N GLY A 16 -17.73 -9.15 -13.33
CA GLY A 16 -16.43 -9.36 -13.97
C GLY A 16 -15.26 -9.50 -12.99
N ASP A 17 -15.41 -9.10 -11.72
CA ASP A 17 -14.36 -9.33 -10.72
C ASP A 17 -14.09 -10.83 -10.55
N ARG A 18 -12.81 -11.19 -10.52
CA ARG A 18 -12.38 -12.52 -10.07
C ARG A 18 -12.45 -12.57 -8.55
N VAL A 19 -13.37 -13.38 -8.04
CA VAL A 19 -13.60 -13.53 -6.59
C VAL A 19 -12.85 -14.75 -6.07
N LEU A 20 -12.02 -14.55 -5.02
CA LEU A 20 -11.26 -15.61 -4.38
C LEU A 20 -11.49 -15.60 -2.86
N PRO A 21 -11.53 -16.75 -2.18
CA PRO A 21 -11.55 -16.76 -0.72
C PRO A 21 -10.21 -16.26 -0.14
N LEU A 22 -10.21 -15.80 1.11
CA LEU A 22 -8.95 -15.66 1.86
C LEU A 22 -8.28 -17.02 2.03
N HIS A 23 -6.96 -17.06 1.86
CA HIS A 23 -6.16 -18.24 2.17
C HIS A 23 -6.04 -18.44 3.69
N TYR A 24 -5.70 -19.65 4.14
CA TYR A 24 -5.55 -19.98 5.56
C TYR A 24 -4.61 -19.02 6.31
N PHE A 25 -3.44 -18.72 5.74
CA PHE A 25 -2.46 -17.79 6.33
C PHE A 25 -2.92 -16.32 6.37
N GLU A 26 -3.85 -15.94 5.49
CA GLU A 26 -4.44 -14.60 5.45
C GLU A 26 -5.57 -14.46 6.50
N ASN A 27 -6.07 -15.59 7.00
CA ASN A 27 -7.22 -15.64 7.90
C ASN A 27 -6.83 -15.74 9.38
N SER A 28 -6.00 -14.79 9.84
CA SER A 28 -5.62 -14.66 11.24
C SER A 28 -5.82 -13.24 11.75
N LEU A 29 -6.07 -13.08 13.06
CA LEU A 29 -6.23 -11.76 13.69
C LEU A 29 -4.96 -10.91 13.56
N LEU A 30 -3.78 -11.53 13.63
CA LEU A 30 -2.51 -10.86 13.46
C LEU A 30 -2.40 -10.25 12.06
N VAL A 31 -2.74 -11.00 11.02
CA VAL A 31 -2.61 -10.51 9.64
C VAL A 31 -3.72 -9.52 9.31
N GLN A 32 -4.96 -9.80 9.72
CA GLN A 32 -6.09 -8.91 9.43
C GLN A 32 -6.08 -7.62 10.25
N GLY A 33 -5.42 -7.60 11.40
CA GLY A 33 -5.39 -6.44 12.30
C GLY A 33 -4.43 -5.33 11.88
N ASN A 34 -3.51 -5.56 10.93
CA ASN A 34 -2.39 -4.68 10.68
C ASN A 34 -2.33 -4.19 9.23
N ASN A 35 -2.45 -2.89 9.01
CA ASN A 35 -1.97 -2.29 7.77
C ASN A 35 -0.48 -1.99 7.92
N MET A 36 0.29 -2.34 6.91
CA MET A 36 1.74 -2.21 6.90
C MET A 36 2.16 -1.01 6.06
N ALA A 37 3.29 -0.41 6.42
CA ALA A 37 3.96 0.56 5.60
C ALA A 37 5.47 0.33 5.65
N VAL A 38 6.14 0.53 4.53
CA VAL A 38 7.61 0.59 4.45
C VAL A 38 8.01 1.82 3.67
N SER A 39 8.93 2.60 4.23
CA SER A 39 9.46 3.81 3.60
C SER A 39 10.88 3.58 3.10
N LEU A 40 11.12 3.98 1.86
CA LEU A 40 12.41 4.00 1.17
C LEU A 40 12.84 5.46 1.02
N GLY A 41 13.98 5.82 1.60
CA GLY A 41 14.54 7.16 1.51
C GLY A 41 15.55 7.29 0.39
N PHE A 42 15.46 8.37 -0.38
CA PHE A 42 16.37 8.69 -1.48
C PHE A 42 16.93 10.10 -1.33
N ASP A 43 18.25 10.21 -1.41
CA ASP A 43 18.98 11.49 -1.46
C ASP A 43 18.92 12.12 -2.87
N ALA A 44 17.72 12.10 -3.46
CA ALA A 44 17.40 12.65 -4.76
C ALA A 44 15.90 12.94 -4.85
N VAL A 45 15.53 13.92 -5.69
CA VAL A 45 14.13 14.19 -6.04
C VAL A 45 13.74 13.28 -7.21
N LEU A 46 12.92 12.27 -6.93
CA LEU A 46 12.42 11.30 -7.91
C LEU A 46 11.14 11.80 -8.59
N ASP A 47 10.84 11.25 -9.76
CA ASP A 47 9.60 11.50 -10.51
C ASP A 47 8.45 10.62 -9.96
N PRO A 48 7.44 11.20 -9.29
CA PRO A 48 6.35 10.45 -8.65
C PRO A 48 5.48 9.69 -9.65
N GLU A 49 5.26 10.24 -10.84
CA GLU A 49 4.42 9.59 -11.85
C GLU A 49 5.15 8.40 -12.49
N LYS A 50 6.47 8.46 -12.65
CA LYS A 50 7.25 7.27 -13.07
C LYS A 50 7.17 6.15 -12.04
N LEU A 51 7.28 6.48 -10.76
CA LEU A 51 7.13 5.54 -9.65
C LEU A 51 5.74 4.90 -9.65
N ARG A 52 4.69 5.72 -9.77
CA ARG A 52 3.30 5.27 -9.86
C ARG A 52 3.06 4.37 -11.08
N ASN A 53 3.39 4.85 -12.28
CA ASN A 53 3.08 4.18 -13.54
C ASN A 53 3.78 2.82 -13.64
N SER A 54 5.01 2.72 -13.17
CA SER A 54 5.74 1.45 -13.14
C SER A 54 5.14 0.45 -12.14
N LEU A 55 4.69 0.89 -10.96
CA LEU A 55 4.04 0.01 -9.98
C LEU A 55 2.66 -0.44 -10.47
N GLU A 56 1.85 0.49 -11.03
CA GLU A 56 0.59 0.11 -11.69
C GLU A 56 0.83 -0.88 -12.83
N GLY A 57 1.90 -0.68 -13.60
CA GLY A 57 2.32 -1.58 -14.65
C GLY A 57 2.64 -2.98 -14.13
N LEU A 58 3.33 -3.10 -12.99
CA LEU A 58 3.54 -4.40 -12.33
C LEU A 58 2.22 -5.07 -11.97
N VAL A 59 1.32 -4.34 -11.29
CA VAL A 59 0.02 -4.88 -10.84
C VAL A 59 -0.84 -5.34 -12.01
N LYS A 60 -0.74 -4.71 -13.18
CA LYS A 60 -1.47 -5.08 -14.40
C LYS A 60 -0.97 -6.39 -15.04
N ARG A 61 0.21 -6.90 -14.66
CA ARG A 61 0.76 -8.15 -15.22
C ARG A 61 0.04 -9.38 -14.70
N GLU A 62 0.09 -10.45 -15.49
CA GLU A 62 -0.40 -11.76 -15.08
C GLU A 62 0.32 -12.28 -13.83
N GLY A 63 -0.46 -12.78 -12.87
CA GLY A 63 0.01 -13.21 -11.54
C GLY A 63 -0.06 -12.11 -10.49
N TRP A 64 0.20 -10.86 -10.89
CA TRP A 64 0.35 -9.73 -9.98
C TRP A 64 -0.96 -8.99 -9.64
N GLN A 65 -2.06 -9.28 -10.36
CA GLN A 65 -3.30 -8.49 -10.25
C GLN A 65 -3.94 -8.52 -8.86
N ARG A 66 -3.61 -9.52 -8.04
CA ARG A 66 -4.10 -9.60 -6.66
C ARG A 66 -3.60 -8.45 -5.78
N LEU A 67 -2.47 -7.82 -6.11
CA LEU A 67 -1.98 -6.62 -5.45
C LEU A 67 -2.93 -5.43 -5.59
N GLY A 68 -3.65 -5.36 -6.71
CA GLY A 68 -4.76 -4.44 -6.91
C GLY A 68 -6.09 -5.01 -6.43
N GLY A 69 -6.11 -6.10 -5.67
CA GLY A 69 -7.35 -6.68 -5.17
C GLY A 69 -8.05 -5.77 -4.15
N ARG A 70 -9.36 -5.97 -4.00
CA ARG A 70 -10.18 -5.37 -2.95
C ARG A 70 -10.65 -6.44 -1.99
N LEU A 71 -10.84 -6.08 -0.73
CA LEU A 71 -11.33 -6.98 0.30
C LEU A 71 -12.77 -6.66 0.61
N ARG A 72 -13.65 -7.65 0.57
CA ARG A 72 -15.07 -7.45 0.87
C ARG A 72 -15.58 -8.54 1.78
N ARG A 73 -16.63 -8.22 2.52
CA ARG A 73 -17.37 -9.21 3.29
C ARG A 73 -18.55 -9.70 2.48
N ASN A 74 -18.57 -10.99 2.18
CA ASN A 74 -19.71 -11.63 1.52
C ASN A 74 -20.97 -11.48 2.39
N ALA A 75 -22.08 -11.04 1.78
CA ALA A 75 -23.33 -10.80 2.49
C ALA A 75 -23.90 -12.09 3.10
N SER A 76 -23.85 -13.19 2.35
CA SER A 76 -24.45 -14.48 2.72
C SER A 76 -23.53 -15.33 3.59
N SER A 77 -22.30 -15.57 3.15
CA SER A 77 -21.35 -16.45 3.87
C SER A 77 -20.70 -15.77 5.07
N ARG A 78 -20.76 -14.43 5.13
CA ARG A 78 -20.07 -13.56 6.11
C ARG A 78 -18.54 -13.65 6.09
N LYS A 79 -17.97 -14.47 5.19
CA LYS A 79 -16.53 -14.60 4.99
C LYS A 79 -15.98 -13.38 4.26
N ILE A 80 -14.67 -13.16 4.42
CA ILE A 80 -13.94 -12.14 3.67
C ILE A 80 -13.44 -12.77 2.38
N GLU A 81 -13.56 -12.05 1.28
CA GLU A 81 -13.23 -12.46 -0.06
C GLU A 81 -12.37 -11.38 -0.74
N TRP A 82 -11.47 -11.82 -1.60
CA TRP A 82 -10.78 -10.99 -2.56
C TRP A 82 -11.67 -10.74 -3.76
N HIS A 83 -11.70 -9.50 -4.22
CA HIS A 83 -12.34 -9.05 -5.44
C HIS A 83 -11.27 -8.40 -6.31
N ILE A 84 -10.80 -9.13 -7.32
CA ILE A 84 -9.77 -8.63 -8.24
C ILE A 84 -10.50 -8.11 -9.49
N PRO A 85 -10.41 -6.81 -9.81
CA PRO A 85 -11.03 -6.29 -11.02
C PRO A 85 -10.53 -7.00 -12.28
N ALA A 86 -11.44 -7.21 -13.23
CA ALA A 86 -11.06 -7.66 -14.58
C ALA A 86 -10.20 -6.62 -15.31
N GLU A 87 -10.44 -5.34 -15.02
CA GLU A 87 -9.69 -4.21 -15.55
C GLU A 87 -9.51 -3.15 -14.45
N PHE A 88 -8.35 -2.50 -14.45
CA PHE A 88 -8.07 -1.36 -13.57
C PHE A 88 -8.33 -0.05 -14.31
N THR A 89 -9.29 0.73 -13.81
CA THR A 89 -9.73 1.99 -14.40
C THR A 89 -9.36 3.17 -13.50
N LEU A 90 -9.67 4.41 -13.90
CA LEU A 90 -9.49 5.57 -13.02
C LEU A 90 -10.35 5.49 -11.75
N ASP A 91 -11.57 4.96 -11.86
CA ASP A 91 -12.48 4.79 -10.71
C ASP A 91 -12.09 3.59 -9.84
N ARG A 92 -11.47 2.57 -10.45
CA ARG A 92 -10.98 1.36 -9.77
C ARG A 92 -9.49 1.16 -10.08
N PRO A 93 -8.61 2.00 -9.54
CA PRO A 93 -7.19 2.00 -9.89
C PRO A 93 -6.49 0.72 -9.43
N ALA A 94 -5.33 0.44 -10.02
CA ALA A 94 -4.51 -0.71 -9.66
C ALA A 94 -3.89 -0.57 -8.26
N ILE A 95 -3.58 0.66 -7.85
CA ILE A 95 -3.07 1.02 -6.53
C ILE A 95 -3.74 2.30 -6.03
N SER A 96 -3.74 2.51 -4.72
CA SER A 96 -3.98 3.84 -4.16
C SER A 96 -2.72 4.68 -4.36
N PHE A 97 -2.84 5.92 -4.82
CA PHE A 97 -1.67 6.78 -5.04
C PHE A 97 -1.86 8.15 -4.41
N LYS A 98 -0.79 8.65 -3.76
CA LYS A 98 -0.72 10.02 -3.25
C LYS A 98 0.68 10.58 -3.43
N HIS A 99 0.77 11.76 -4.02
CA HIS A 99 1.98 12.58 -4.01
C HIS A 99 1.78 13.79 -3.11
N VAL A 100 2.78 14.09 -2.28
CA VAL A 100 2.86 15.29 -1.46
C VAL A 100 4.20 15.95 -1.73
N ASN A 101 4.19 17.24 -2.08
CA ASN A 101 5.39 18.04 -2.24
C ASN A 101 5.36 19.15 -1.17
N TYR A 102 6.38 19.16 -0.30
CA TYR A 102 6.42 20.10 0.82
C TYR A 102 7.05 21.45 0.47
N GLY A 103 7.82 21.55 -0.62
CA GLY A 103 8.52 22.79 -1.00
C GLY A 103 9.59 23.27 -0.01
N ILE A 104 10.02 22.41 0.93
CA ILE A 104 11.05 22.68 1.94
C ILE A 104 12.11 21.57 1.90
N THR A 105 13.25 21.75 2.59
CA THR A 105 14.24 20.67 2.74
C THR A 105 13.75 19.59 3.70
N ALA A 106 14.31 18.39 3.56
CA ALA A 106 14.06 17.31 4.50
C ALA A 106 14.43 17.69 5.95
N GLU A 107 15.48 18.51 6.14
CA GLU A 107 15.90 19.01 7.45
C GLU A 107 14.90 19.97 8.10
N GLN A 108 14.11 20.70 7.30
CA GLN A 108 13.05 21.57 7.77
C GLN A 108 11.73 20.83 8.06
N HIS A 109 11.53 19.66 7.43
CA HIS A 109 10.31 18.90 7.59
C HIS A 109 10.24 18.18 8.96
N PRO A 110 9.15 18.31 9.75
CA PRO A 110 9.07 17.77 11.13
C PRO A 110 9.28 16.26 11.30
N ALA A 111 8.93 15.46 10.29
CA ALA A 111 9.15 14.01 10.28
C ALA A 111 10.45 13.60 9.57
N GLU A 112 10.68 14.03 8.32
CA GLU A 112 11.92 13.70 7.59
C GLU A 112 13.21 14.09 8.32
N SER A 113 13.22 15.21 9.05
CA SER A 113 14.38 15.63 9.87
C SER A 113 14.72 14.66 11.01
N LYS A 114 13.80 13.75 11.36
CA LYS A 114 13.97 12.73 12.40
C LYS A 114 14.38 11.37 11.85
N ILE A 115 14.48 11.23 10.52
CA ILE A 115 14.97 9.99 9.91
C ILE A 115 16.42 9.77 10.38
N PRO A 116 16.72 8.62 11.00
CA PRO A 116 18.07 8.33 11.46
C PRO A 116 19.11 8.38 10.34
N LYS A 117 20.27 8.97 10.63
CA LYS A 117 21.42 8.91 9.73
C LYS A 117 22.17 7.58 9.94
N PRO A 118 22.73 6.97 8.88
CA PRO A 118 23.54 5.77 9.02
C PRO A 118 24.68 5.95 10.03
N SER A 119 24.87 4.96 10.90
CA SER A 119 25.91 4.93 11.93
C SER A 119 26.78 3.69 11.77
N VAL A 120 28.09 3.84 11.95
CA VAL A 120 29.05 2.73 11.95
C VAL A 120 29.00 1.88 13.23
N ARG A 121 28.19 2.29 14.22
CA ARG A 121 27.99 1.58 15.49
C ARG A 121 26.51 1.28 15.69
N SER A 122 26.23 0.14 16.32
CA SER A 122 24.87 -0.19 16.78
C SER A 122 24.37 0.91 17.71
N ALA A 123 23.16 1.39 17.43
CA ALA A 123 22.52 2.44 18.19
C ALA A 123 21.00 2.21 18.16
N VAL A 124 20.32 2.54 19.26
CA VAL A 124 18.87 2.73 19.26
C VAL A 124 18.64 4.09 18.60
N VAL A 125 17.95 4.09 17.48
CA VAL A 125 17.73 5.29 16.68
C VAL A 125 16.26 5.44 16.32
N GLY A 126 15.83 6.70 16.29
CA GLY A 126 14.52 7.08 15.81
C GLY A 126 13.37 6.73 16.75
N ASP A 127 12.25 7.37 16.48
CA ASP A 127 10.93 7.04 16.99
C ASP A 127 10.05 6.84 15.76
N THR A 128 9.51 5.64 15.58
CA THR A 128 8.68 5.31 14.41
C THR A 128 7.38 6.12 14.38
N ASP A 129 6.85 6.50 15.55
CA ASP A 129 5.63 7.29 15.65
C ASP A 129 5.87 8.71 15.12
N ALA A 130 7.09 9.23 15.32
CA ALA A 130 7.50 10.52 14.77
C ALA A 130 7.62 10.53 13.24
N LEU A 131 7.62 9.35 12.58
CA LEU A 131 7.64 9.19 11.13
C LEU A 131 6.26 8.87 10.53
N ALA A 132 5.22 8.67 11.37
CA ALA A 132 3.90 8.23 10.91
C ALA A 132 3.29 9.14 9.84
N GLY A 133 3.52 10.45 9.91
CA GLY A 133 3.02 11.42 8.91
C GLY A 133 3.65 11.29 7.51
N LEU A 134 4.76 10.55 7.37
CA LEU A 134 5.33 10.18 6.07
C LEU A 134 4.68 8.93 5.49
N ALA A 135 4.07 8.11 6.35
CA ALA A 135 3.43 6.86 5.98
C ALA A 135 1.92 6.99 5.82
N TRP A 136 1.26 7.87 6.56
CA TRP A 136 -0.19 7.97 6.63
C TRP A 136 -0.65 9.43 6.56
N GLU A 137 -1.90 9.66 6.13
CA GLU A 137 -2.49 11.01 6.22
C GLU A 137 -2.70 11.40 7.70
N PRO A 138 -2.57 12.68 8.08
CA PRO A 138 -2.72 13.12 9.46
C PRO A 138 -4.05 12.71 10.12
N GLU A 139 -5.14 12.68 9.36
CA GLU A 139 -6.47 12.31 9.83
C GLU A 139 -6.77 10.80 9.74
N TYR A 140 -5.81 10.00 9.27
CA TYR A 140 -5.98 8.57 9.07
C TYR A 140 -5.17 7.76 10.09
N THR A 141 -5.89 6.95 10.87
CA THR A 141 -5.31 5.92 11.73
C THR A 141 -5.62 4.55 11.13
N PRO A 142 -4.60 3.72 10.82
CA PRO A 142 -4.83 2.36 10.33
C PRO A 142 -5.73 1.52 11.23
N GLY A 143 -6.88 1.08 10.71
CA GLY A 143 -7.88 0.25 11.38
C GLY A 143 -7.80 -1.23 11.01
N GLY A 144 -6.77 -1.64 10.27
CA GLY A 144 -6.59 -2.99 9.75
C GLY A 144 -7.56 -3.29 8.61
N ILE A 145 -7.99 -4.55 8.49
CA ILE A 145 -8.82 -5.02 7.37
C ILE A 145 -10.14 -4.28 7.22
N LYS A 146 -10.67 -3.73 8.33
CA LYS A 146 -11.96 -3.03 8.36
C LYS A 146 -11.98 -1.82 7.43
N ASP A 147 -10.83 -1.17 7.24
CA ASP A 147 -10.69 -0.01 6.36
C ASP A 147 -11.04 -0.34 4.91
N TYR A 148 -10.88 -1.61 4.53
CA TYR A 148 -11.10 -2.11 3.17
C TYR A 148 -12.48 -2.75 3.00
N LEU A 149 -13.09 -3.31 4.05
CA LEU A 149 -14.32 -4.12 3.91
C LEU A 149 -15.54 -3.35 3.42
N THR A 150 -15.53 -2.02 3.57
CA THR A 150 -16.63 -1.13 3.20
C THR A 150 -16.21 -0.06 2.19
N SER A 151 -14.99 -0.16 1.65
CA SER A 151 -14.43 0.78 0.69
C SER A 151 -13.92 0.00 -0.52
N ASP A 152 -14.18 0.49 -1.73
CA ASP A 152 -13.70 -0.19 -2.95
C ASP A 152 -12.25 0.20 -3.30
N ILE A 153 -11.38 0.21 -2.28
CA ILE A 153 -9.97 0.63 -2.42
C ILE A 153 -9.05 -0.58 -2.62
N PRO A 154 -8.02 -0.47 -3.47
CA PRO A 154 -7.03 -1.52 -3.62
C PRO A 154 -6.24 -1.72 -2.32
N VAL A 155 -5.80 -2.95 -2.07
CA VAL A 155 -5.02 -3.29 -0.87
C VAL A 155 -3.62 -2.69 -0.86
N LEU A 156 -3.03 -2.43 -2.03
CA LEU A 156 -1.70 -1.83 -2.19
C LEU A 156 -1.82 -0.34 -2.50
N GLY A 157 -1.00 0.46 -1.83
CA GLY A 157 -0.88 1.89 -2.00
C GLY A 157 0.58 2.34 -2.14
N LEU A 158 0.75 3.47 -2.79
CA LEU A 158 2.01 4.17 -2.96
C LEU A 158 1.83 5.64 -2.54
N ARG A 159 2.60 6.06 -1.55
CA ARG A 159 2.74 7.46 -1.18
C ARG A 159 4.14 7.94 -1.53
N VAL A 160 4.24 9.09 -2.20
CA VAL A 160 5.51 9.75 -2.50
C VAL A 160 5.50 11.09 -1.79
N ASN A 161 6.47 11.31 -0.90
CA ASN A 161 6.70 12.58 -0.26
C ASN A 161 7.99 13.19 -0.83
N SER A 162 7.88 14.40 -1.39
CA SER A 162 8.99 15.12 -2.01
C SER A 162 9.34 16.35 -1.19
N SER A 163 10.59 16.41 -0.76
CA SER A 163 11.28 17.62 -0.30
C SER A 163 12.12 18.16 -1.46
N ILE A 164 12.68 19.37 -1.31
CA ILE A 164 13.49 19.98 -2.39
C ILE A 164 14.78 19.21 -2.69
N ASP A 165 15.24 18.38 -1.75
CA ASP A 165 16.51 17.66 -1.79
C ASP A 165 16.37 16.13 -1.67
N LYS A 166 15.19 15.62 -1.32
CA LYS A 166 14.96 14.19 -1.04
C LYS A 166 13.59 13.70 -1.48
N THR A 167 13.46 12.39 -1.61
CA THR A 167 12.18 11.70 -1.78
C THR A 167 12.05 10.58 -0.75
N ILE A 168 10.91 10.54 -0.06
CA ILE A 168 10.51 9.39 0.75
C ILE A 168 9.36 8.68 0.02
N VAL A 169 9.62 7.43 -0.39
CA VAL A 169 8.68 6.58 -1.09
C VAL A 169 8.14 5.55 -0.12
N THR A 170 6.84 5.58 0.16
CA THR A 170 6.19 4.65 1.08
C THR A 170 5.27 3.70 0.33
N LEU A 171 5.52 2.39 0.43
CA LEU A 171 4.54 1.37 0.07
C LEU A 171 3.67 1.09 1.29
N GLN A 172 2.35 1.10 1.08
CA GLN A 172 1.35 0.81 2.10
C GLN A 172 0.55 -0.41 1.66
N TRP A 173 0.29 -1.37 2.53
CA TRP A 173 -0.55 -2.51 2.16
C TRP A 173 -1.32 -3.09 3.33
N GLN A 174 -2.44 -3.72 3.03
CA GLN A 174 -3.08 -4.58 4.02
C GLN A 174 -2.25 -5.87 4.17
N HIS A 175 -1.84 -6.28 5.38
CA HIS A 175 -0.90 -7.38 5.61
C HIS A 175 -1.40 -8.75 5.08
N VAL A 176 -2.69 -8.90 4.82
CA VAL A 176 -3.25 -10.08 4.10
C VAL A 176 -2.70 -10.23 2.68
N THR A 177 -2.11 -9.18 2.11
CA THR A 177 -1.61 -9.18 0.73
C THR A 177 -0.31 -9.95 0.62
N PHE A 178 0.64 -9.69 1.51
CA PHE A 178 1.94 -10.36 1.57
C PHE A 178 2.71 -10.04 2.87
N ASP A 179 3.68 -10.91 3.18
CA ASP A 179 4.67 -10.75 4.25
C ASP A 179 5.97 -10.07 3.75
N ALA A 180 7.02 -10.07 4.57
CA ALA A 180 8.31 -9.47 4.20
C ALA A 180 8.97 -10.12 2.96
N LEU A 181 8.75 -11.41 2.70
CA LEU A 181 9.27 -12.07 1.50
C LEU A 181 8.48 -11.63 0.26
N GLY A 182 7.16 -11.50 0.37
CA GLY A 182 6.37 -10.93 -0.72
C GLY A 182 6.70 -9.46 -0.98
N LEU A 183 7.04 -8.67 0.04
CA LEU A 183 7.55 -7.31 -0.15
C LEU A 183 8.83 -7.30 -1.01
N GLN A 184 9.76 -8.23 -0.77
CA GLN A 184 10.97 -8.35 -1.60
C GLN A 184 10.59 -8.55 -3.07
N TYR A 185 9.68 -9.48 -3.37
CA TYR A 185 9.25 -9.73 -4.75
C TYR A 185 8.59 -8.50 -5.39
N VAL A 186 7.75 -7.78 -4.63
CA VAL A 186 7.13 -6.54 -5.12
C VAL A 186 8.19 -5.50 -5.47
N VAL A 187 9.18 -5.29 -4.59
CA VAL A 187 10.25 -4.30 -4.83
C VAL A 187 11.14 -4.70 -6.01
N GLU A 188 11.48 -5.99 -6.14
CA GLU A 188 12.25 -6.52 -7.28
C GLU A 188 11.50 -6.35 -8.60
N GLY A 189 10.24 -6.79 -8.65
CA GLY A 189 9.38 -6.67 -9.84
C GLY A 189 9.13 -5.21 -10.23
N TRP A 190 8.91 -4.35 -9.24
CA TRP A 190 8.71 -2.92 -9.46
C TRP A 190 9.99 -2.25 -9.98
N SER A 191 11.14 -2.60 -9.40
CA SER A 191 12.44 -2.14 -9.91
C SER A 191 12.65 -2.58 -11.36
N ALA A 192 12.38 -3.84 -11.70
CA ALA A 192 12.49 -4.32 -13.07
C ALA A 192 11.56 -3.55 -14.04
N MET A 193 10.32 -3.22 -13.62
CA MET A 193 9.42 -2.34 -14.39
C MET A 193 10.02 -0.95 -14.62
N LEU A 194 10.60 -0.33 -13.58
CA LEU A 194 11.26 0.99 -13.67
C LEU A 194 12.44 0.97 -14.65
N TRP A 195 13.20 -0.13 -14.69
CA TRP A 195 14.34 -0.30 -15.58
C TRP A 195 13.95 -0.77 -17.00
N GLY A 196 12.66 -1.02 -17.28
CA GLY A 196 12.20 -1.57 -18.55
C GLY A 196 12.60 -3.03 -18.80
N LYS A 197 13.03 -3.74 -17.75
CA LYS A 197 13.50 -5.14 -17.79
C LYS A 197 12.35 -6.12 -17.63
N ASN A 198 11.38 -6.05 -18.54
CA ASN A 198 10.12 -6.79 -18.45
C ASN A 198 10.29 -8.32 -18.41
N ASP A 199 11.38 -8.83 -18.97
CA ASP A 199 11.70 -10.26 -19.04
C ASP A 199 12.29 -10.81 -17.73
N GLU A 200 12.77 -9.93 -16.84
CA GLU A 200 13.33 -10.30 -15.52
C GLU A 200 12.22 -10.42 -14.46
N ILE A 201 10.99 -10.01 -14.77
CA ILE A 201 9.85 -10.05 -13.86
C ILE A 201 9.31 -11.48 -13.76
N ARG A 202 9.46 -12.08 -12.59
CA ARG A 202 8.93 -13.40 -12.27
C ARG A 202 7.39 -13.38 -12.28
N ALA A 203 6.80 -14.57 -12.44
CA ALA A 203 5.37 -14.75 -12.18
C ALA A 203 5.08 -14.38 -10.71
N GLY A 204 4.06 -13.54 -10.52
CA GLY A 204 3.59 -13.07 -9.21
C GLY A 204 2.68 -14.07 -8.51
#